data_AF-A0A536GUI1-F1
#
_entry.id   AF-A0A536GUI1-F1
#
_cell.length_a   1.000
_cell.length_b   1.000
_cell.length_c   1.000
_cell.angle_alpha   90.00
_cell.angle_beta   90.00
_cell.angle_gamma   90.00
#
_symmetry.space_group_name_H-M   'P 1'
#
loop_
_entity.id
_entity.type
_entity.pdbx_description
1 polymer ?
#
loop_
_entity_poly.entity_id
_entity_poly.type
_entity_poly.pdbx_seq_one_letter_code
_entity_poly.pdbx_strand_id
1 'polypeptide(L)'
;MGVDQEGYGFPEHQRTIARLMDDVRILSPSGVERVAQGWDTHVGEHGLPEFRQAEKAALQAIEAADRGPAWDEVRRTLFGMTESGSALISWRAEHGEMGHKAENAAFAAALGLLADGLLPKQQQQTLLRPMAEALPWLLQE
;
A
#
# COMPACT_ATOMS: atom_id res chain seq x y z
N MET A 1 -31.15 15.31 -13.47
CA MET A 1 -29.88 14.81 -14.05
C MET A 1 -29.16 14.15 -12.89
N GLY A 2 -29.32 12.86 -12.59
CA GLY A 2 -29.31 11.73 -13.52
C GLY A 2 -27.86 11.26 -13.68
N VAL A 3 -27.29 10.69 -12.61
CA VAL A 3 -26.15 9.78 -12.71
C VAL A 3 -26.52 8.53 -11.92
N ASP A 4 -26.93 7.55 -12.70
CA ASP A 4 -27.27 6.19 -12.38
C ASP A 4 -26.20 5.49 -11.53
N GLN A 5 -26.70 4.60 -10.68
CA GLN A 5 -25.99 3.44 -10.15
C GLN A 5 -25.27 2.65 -11.26
N GLU A 6 -24.43 1.70 -10.85
CA GLU A 6 -23.91 0.59 -11.68
C GLU A 6 -22.52 0.80 -12.31
N GLY A 7 -21.52 0.86 -11.43
CA GLY A 7 -20.18 0.38 -11.76
C GLY A 7 -19.55 -0.09 -10.47
N TYR A 8 -19.45 -1.41 -10.28
CA TYR A 8 -18.63 -2.00 -9.20
C TYR A 8 -17.33 -1.20 -9.04
N GLY A 9 -17.07 -0.66 -7.84
CA GLY A 9 -16.08 0.40 -7.48
C GLY A 9 -14.61 0.20 -7.88
N PHE A 10 -14.30 -0.69 -8.81
CA PHE A 10 -12.97 -0.93 -9.34
C PHE A 10 -12.30 0.24 -10.10
N PRO A 11 -12.98 1.16 -10.83
CA PRO A 11 -12.24 2.19 -11.56
C PRO A 11 -11.66 3.25 -10.63
N GLU A 12 -12.31 3.53 -9.50
CA GLU A 12 -11.78 4.45 -8.49
C GLU A 12 -10.59 3.84 -7.76
N HIS A 13 -10.70 2.57 -7.31
CA HIS A 13 -9.56 1.87 -6.71
C HIS A 13 -8.37 1.73 -7.67
N GLN A 14 -8.61 1.46 -8.96
CA GLN A 14 -7.55 1.41 -9.97
C GLN A 14 -6.86 2.77 -10.14
N ARG A 15 -7.61 3.89 -10.12
CA ARG A 15 -7.00 5.23 -10.15
C ARG A 15 -6.17 5.51 -8.90
N THR A 16 -6.65 5.08 -7.73
CA THR A 16 -5.95 5.26 -6.46
C THR A 16 -4.67 4.43 -6.40
N ILE A 17 -4.71 3.18 -6.87
CA ILE A 17 -3.52 2.31 -6.99
C ILE A 17 -2.56 2.85 -8.05
N ALA A 18 -3.05 3.32 -9.20
CA ALA A 18 -2.21 3.94 -10.22
C ALA A 18 -1.50 5.19 -9.70
N ARG A 19 -2.20 6.03 -8.92
CA ARG A 19 -1.61 7.17 -8.23
C ARG A 19 -0.55 6.74 -7.22
N LEU A 20 -0.84 5.73 -6.39
CA LEU A 20 0.14 5.17 -5.45
C LEU A 20 1.41 4.71 -6.17
N MET A 21 1.27 4.01 -7.31
CA MET A 21 2.41 3.54 -8.10
C MET A 21 3.24 4.70 -8.68
N ASP A 22 2.57 5.76 -9.16
CA ASP A 22 3.26 6.96 -9.67
C ASP A 22 3.99 7.70 -8.55
N ASP A 23 3.32 7.92 -7.41
CA ASP A 23 3.88 8.56 -6.21
C ASP A 23 5.08 7.77 -5.66
N VAL A 24 4.99 6.43 -5.61
CA VAL A 24 6.08 5.53 -5.23
C VAL A 24 7.27 5.63 -6.18
N ARG A 25 7.00 5.78 -7.48
CA ARG A 25 8.04 5.88 -8.51
C ARG A 25 8.85 7.18 -8.42
N ILE A 26 8.19 8.28 -8.05
CA ILE A 26 8.83 9.60 -7.89
C ILE A 26 9.23 9.90 -6.44
N LEU A 27 9.07 8.93 -5.53
CA LEU A 27 9.31 9.10 -4.11
C LEU A 27 10.78 9.46 -3.86
N SER A 28 10.99 10.63 -3.26
CA SER A 28 12.32 11.17 -2.96
C SER A 28 12.96 10.50 -1.73
N PRO A 29 14.29 10.62 -1.52
CA PRO A 29 15.05 10.20 -0.34
C PRO A 29 14.48 10.61 1.03
N SER A 30 13.69 11.67 1.12
CA SER A 30 13.03 12.02 2.39
C SER A 30 11.67 11.34 2.58
N GLY A 31 11.12 10.75 1.51
CA GLY A 31 9.85 10.04 1.47
C GLY A 31 9.93 8.66 2.12
N VAL A 32 10.78 7.74 1.62
CA VAL A 32 11.00 6.43 2.30
C VAL A 32 11.58 6.60 3.70
N GLU A 33 12.38 7.62 4.01
CA GLU A 33 12.74 7.90 5.42
C GLU A 33 11.48 8.10 6.27
N ARG A 34 10.52 8.93 5.82
CA ARG A 34 9.24 9.12 6.50
C ARG A 34 8.40 7.85 6.56
N VAL A 35 8.34 7.07 5.48
CA VAL A 35 7.61 5.79 5.48
C VAL A 35 8.25 4.80 6.46
N ALA A 36 9.57 4.68 6.46
CA ALA A 36 10.30 3.80 7.36
C ALA A 36 10.14 4.22 8.83
N GLN A 37 10.10 5.53 9.09
CA GLN A 37 9.82 6.06 10.42
C GLN A 37 8.37 5.84 10.85
N GLY A 38 7.40 5.99 9.93
CA GLY A 38 6.00 5.64 10.14
C GLY A 38 5.81 4.15 10.43
N TRP A 39 6.55 3.29 9.72
CA TRP A 39 6.59 1.87 9.99
C TRP A 39 7.13 1.57 11.38
N ASP A 40 8.23 2.21 11.80
CA ASP A 40 8.79 2.02 13.14
C ASP A 40 7.82 2.48 14.24
N THR A 41 7.13 3.60 13.99
CA THR A 41 6.18 4.21 14.94
C THR A 41 4.89 3.41 15.08
N HIS A 42 4.33 2.92 13.96
CA HIS A 42 3.02 2.28 13.93
C HIS A 42 3.07 0.75 13.91
N VAL A 43 4.08 0.17 13.28
CA VAL A 43 4.26 -1.27 13.18
C VAL A 43 5.26 -1.72 14.24
N GLY A 44 6.49 -1.20 14.22
CA GLY A 44 7.48 -1.33 15.31
C GLY A 44 7.49 -2.66 16.08
N GLU A 45 7.81 -2.60 17.38
CA GLU A 45 7.81 -3.79 18.25
C GLU A 45 6.40 -4.21 18.72
N HIS A 46 5.46 -3.27 18.78
CA HIS A 46 4.14 -3.51 19.40
C HIS A 46 2.98 -3.67 18.39
N GLY A 47 3.06 -3.05 17.22
CA GLY A 47 2.00 -3.04 16.20
C GLY A 47 2.14 -4.10 15.10
N LEU A 48 3.28 -4.78 15.01
CA LEU A 48 3.53 -5.86 14.06
C LEU A 48 2.48 -6.98 14.06
N PRO A 49 1.99 -7.49 15.22
CA PRO A 49 0.95 -8.51 15.22
C PRO A 49 -0.38 -8.00 14.66
N GLU A 50 -0.79 -6.77 14.99
CA GLU A 50 -2.02 -6.15 14.48
C GLU A 50 -1.92 -5.88 12.97
N PHE A 51 -0.77 -5.39 12.53
CA PHE A 51 -0.49 -5.16 11.12
C PHE A 51 -0.54 -6.44 10.31
N ARG A 52 0.11 -7.52 10.78
CA ARG A 52 0.06 -8.83 10.10
C ARG A 52 -1.33 -9.43 10.09
N GLN A 53 -2.12 -9.19 11.13
CA GLN A 53 -3.51 -9.62 11.16
C GLN A 53 -4.35 -8.87 10.11
N ALA A 54 -4.17 -7.54 10.00
CA ALA A 54 -4.82 -6.74 8.98
C ALA A 54 -4.40 -7.15 7.56
N GLU A 55 -3.10 -7.40 7.36
CA GLU A 55 -2.55 -7.86 6.07
C GLU A 55 -3.16 -9.21 5.67
N LYS A 56 -3.19 -10.17 6.60
CA LYS A 56 -3.80 -11.47 6.35
C LYS A 56 -5.30 -11.36 6.08
N ALA A 57 -6.01 -10.53 6.83
CA ALA A 57 -7.45 -10.29 6.60
C ALA A 57 -7.68 -9.69 5.21
N ALA A 58 -6.81 -8.78 4.76
CA ALA A 58 -6.90 -8.17 3.44
C ALA A 58 -6.63 -9.15 2.31
N LEU A 59 -5.61 -9.99 2.43
CA LEU A 59 -5.36 -11.08 1.47
C LEU A 59 -6.55 -12.03 1.40
N GLN A 60 -7.05 -12.49 2.55
CA GLN A 60 -8.20 -13.39 2.60
C GLN A 60 -9.46 -12.76 2.00
N ALA A 61 -9.69 -11.47 2.21
CA ALA A 61 -10.84 -10.77 1.66
C ALA A 61 -10.73 -10.57 0.15
N ILE A 62 -9.52 -10.25 -0.35
CA ILE A 62 -9.21 -10.15 -1.78
C ILE A 62 -9.41 -11.51 -2.46
N GLU A 63 -8.93 -12.59 -1.85
CA GLU A 63 -9.15 -13.97 -2.35
C GLU A 63 -10.63 -14.33 -2.35
N ALA A 64 -11.37 -14.04 -1.27
CA ALA A 64 -12.80 -14.29 -1.18
C ALA A 64 -13.64 -13.46 -2.17
N ALA A 65 -13.15 -12.30 -2.57
CA ALA A 65 -13.78 -11.42 -3.55
C ALA A 65 -13.36 -11.68 -5.00
N ASP A 66 -12.62 -12.78 -5.27
CA ASP A 66 -12.07 -13.13 -6.59
C ASP A 66 -11.14 -12.03 -7.18
N ARG A 67 -10.59 -11.17 -6.32
CA ARG A 67 -9.67 -10.08 -6.69
C ARG A 67 -8.19 -10.52 -6.71
N GLY A 68 -7.93 -11.80 -6.50
CA GLY A 68 -6.58 -12.38 -6.54
C GLY A 68 -5.76 -12.02 -7.78
N PRO A 69 -6.31 -12.07 -9.01
CA PRO A 69 -5.59 -11.68 -10.22
C PRO A 69 -5.20 -10.19 -10.25
N ALA A 70 -6.09 -9.31 -9.78
CA ALA A 70 -5.79 -7.87 -9.70
C ALA A 70 -4.71 -7.58 -8.65
N TRP A 71 -4.73 -8.30 -7.53
CA TRP A 71 -3.66 -8.23 -6.53
C TRP A 71 -2.32 -8.71 -7.11
N ASP A 72 -2.31 -9.81 -7.84
CA ASP A 72 -1.09 -10.35 -8.45
C ASP A 72 -0.49 -9.39 -9.47
N GLU A 73 -1.32 -8.73 -10.28
CA GLU A 73 -0.86 -7.70 -11.23
C GLU A 73 -0.24 -6.48 -10.52
N VAL A 74 -0.88 -5.99 -9.46
CA VAL A 74 -0.35 -4.88 -8.66
C VAL A 74 0.95 -5.28 -7.97
N ARG A 75 0.98 -6.48 -7.40
CA ARG A 75 2.17 -7.05 -6.77
C ARG A 75 3.31 -7.16 -7.78
N ARG A 76 3.05 -7.73 -8.96
CA ARG A 76 4.05 -7.88 -10.03
C ARG A 76 4.54 -6.54 -10.55
N THR A 77 3.65 -5.56 -10.68
CA THR A 77 4.02 -4.20 -11.09
C THR A 77 4.90 -3.52 -10.05
N LEU A 78 4.52 -3.57 -8.77
CA LEU A 78 5.33 -3.04 -7.66
C LEU A 78 6.70 -3.73 -7.58
N PHE A 79 6.74 -5.07 -7.59
CA PHE A 79 8.00 -5.82 -7.61
C PHE A 79 8.81 -5.53 -8.88
N GLY A 80 8.17 -5.41 -10.05
CA GLY A 80 8.85 -5.05 -11.29
C GLY A 80 9.47 -3.66 -11.23
N MET A 81 8.82 -2.71 -10.56
CA MET A 81 9.38 -1.39 -10.26
C MET A 81 10.54 -1.48 -9.25
N THR A 82 10.46 -2.40 -8.27
CA THR A 82 11.55 -2.71 -7.33
C THR A 82 12.57 -3.74 -7.84
N GLU A 83 12.53 -4.13 -9.12
CA GLU A 83 13.61 -4.86 -9.80
C GLU A 83 14.22 -4.10 -11.00
N SER A 84 13.46 -3.20 -11.66
CA SER A 84 13.89 -2.49 -12.89
C SER A 84 14.72 -1.21 -12.69
N GLY A 85 15.25 -0.97 -11.49
CA GLY A 85 16.09 0.19 -11.18
C GLY A 85 15.32 1.47 -10.80
N SER A 86 14.10 1.36 -10.24
CA SER A 86 13.37 2.52 -9.75
C SER A 86 13.89 2.99 -8.38
N ALA A 87 13.50 4.20 -7.95
CA ALA A 87 14.03 4.87 -6.74
C ALA A 87 14.11 3.97 -5.49
N LEU A 88 13.14 3.07 -5.31
CA LEU A 88 13.10 2.10 -4.20
C LEU A 88 14.23 1.06 -4.19
N ILE A 89 14.76 0.64 -5.34
CA ILE A 89 15.86 -0.36 -5.40
C ILE A 89 17.18 0.28 -5.10
N SER A 90 17.45 1.42 -5.74
CA SER A 90 18.62 2.24 -5.44
C SER A 90 18.65 2.48 -3.93
N TRP A 91 17.50 2.78 -3.35
CA TRP A 91 17.37 2.97 -1.91
C TRP A 91 17.50 1.70 -1.06
N ARG A 92 16.95 0.55 -1.48
CA ARG A 92 17.17 -0.74 -0.82
C ARG A 92 18.65 -1.12 -0.81
N ALA A 93 19.35 -0.89 -1.92
CA ALA A 93 20.77 -1.11 -2.05
C ALA A 93 21.60 -0.12 -1.19
N GLU A 94 21.13 1.12 -1.04
CA GLU A 94 21.82 2.16 -0.26
C GLU A 94 21.53 2.12 1.25
N HIS A 95 20.33 1.73 1.69
CA HIS A 95 19.89 1.84 3.10
C HIS A 95 19.34 0.54 3.73
N GLY A 96 19.41 -0.61 3.04
CA GLY A 96 19.17 -1.95 3.61
C GLY A 96 17.79 -2.12 4.27
N GLU A 97 17.73 -2.04 5.61
CA GLU A 97 16.51 -2.21 6.40
C GLU A 97 15.44 -1.14 6.15
N MET A 98 15.83 0.12 5.92
CA MET A 98 14.86 1.19 5.68
C MET A 98 14.12 1.00 4.35
N GLY A 99 14.84 0.54 3.32
CA GLY A 99 14.25 0.20 2.03
C GLY A 99 13.24 -0.95 2.16
N HIS A 100 13.54 -1.97 2.97
CA HIS A 100 12.58 -3.05 3.27
C HIS A 100 11.33 -2.57 3.99
N LYS A 101 11.46 -1.63 4.95
CA LYS A 101 10.30 -1.05 5.66
C LYS A 101 9.38 -0.30 4.69
N ALA A 102 9.93 0.52 3.80
CA ALA A 102 9.10 1.24 2.83
C ALA A 102 8.52 0.37 1.72
N GLU A 103 9.24 -0.65 1.28
CA GLU A 103 8.68 -1.64 0.36
C GLU A 103 7.47 -2.34 0.98
N ASN A 104 7.60 -2.84 2.23
CA ASN A 104 6.47 -3.46 2.94
C ASN A 104 5.31 -2.48 3.15
N ALA A 105 5.59 -1.22 3.47
CA ALA A 105 4.56 -0.19 3.59
C ALA A 105 3.83 0.08 2.26
N ALA A 106 4.56 0.12 1.13
CA ALA A 106 3.96 0.30 -0.19
C ALA A 106 3.06 -0.90 -0.57
N PHE A 107 3.50 -2.12 -0.28
CA PHE A 107 2.68 -3.33 -0.48
C PHE A 107 1.42 -3.30 0.38
N ALA A 108 1.55 -2.96 1.67
CA ALA A 108 0.40 -2.87 2.56
C ALA A 108 -0.56 -1.74 2.18
N ALA A 109 -0.03 -0.62 1.70
CA ALA A 109 -0.86 0.47 1.18
C ALA A 109 -1.69 0.02 -0.03
N ALA A 110 -1.05 -0.65 -0.99
CA ALA A 110 -1.74 -1.21 -2.16
C ALA A 110 -2.79 -2.25 -1.77
N LEU A 111 -2.47 -3.11 -0.80
CA LEU A 111 -3.38 -4.13 -0.27
C LEU A 111 -4.59 -3.48 0.41
N GLY A 112 -4.37 -2.45 1.24
CA GLY A 112 -5.43 -1.69 1.92
C GLY A 112 -6.35 -0.95 0.94
N LEU A 113 -5.81 -0.45 -0.18
CA LEU A 113 -6.62 0.16 -1.23
C LEU A 113 -7.42 -0.88 -2.04
N LEU A 114 -6.83 -2.04 -2.32
CA LEU A 114 -7.51 -3.10 -3.08
C LEU A 114 -8.59 -3.80 -2.26
N ALA A 115 -8.38 -3.88 -0.94
CA ALA A 115 -9.33 -4.41 0.01
C ALA A 115 -10.25 -3.33 0.62
N ASP A 116 -10.26 -2.13 0.06
CA ASP A 116 -11.22 -1.08 0.40
C ASP A 116 -12.66 -1.59 0.21
N GLY A 117 -13.50 -1.34 1.21
CA GLY A 117 -14.87 -1.87 1.28
C GLY A 117 -14.99 -3.36 1.64
N LEU A 118 -13.88 -4.11 1.68
CA LEU A 118 -13.85 -5.51 2.09
C LEU A 118 -13.36 -5.69 3.54
N LEU A 119 -12.59 -4.73 4.04
CA LEU A 119 -12.07 -4.72 5.41
C LEU A 119 -12.74 -3.64 6.27
N PRO A 120 -12.79 -3.85 7.60
CA PRO A 120 -13.13 -2.77 8.50
C PRO A 120 -12.12 -1.63 8.37
N LYS A 121 -12.62 -0.39 8.30
CA LYS A 121 -11.80 0.83 8.14
C LYS A 121 -10.59 0.88 9.06
N GLN A 122 -10.71 0.39 10.29
CA GLN A 122 -9.61 0.38 11.25
C GLN A 122 -8.42 -0.49 10.80
N GLN A 123 -8.68 -1.69 10.24
CA GLN A 123 -7.61 -2.56 9.73
C GLN A 123 -6.99 -1.99 8.46
N GLN A 124 -7.81 -1.41 7.60
CA GLN A 124 -7.34 -0.70 6.41
C GLN A 124 -6.42 0.46 6.79
N GLN A 125 -6.83 1.31 7.74
CA GLN A 125 -6.01 2.42 8.21
C GLN A 125 -4.70 1.93 8.83
N THR A 126 -4.68 0.80 9.53
CA THR A 126 -3.43 0.21 10.05
C THR A 126 -2.44 -0.12 8.94
N LEU A 127 -2.91 -0.59 7.77
CA LEU A 127 -2.08 -0.88 6.60
C LEU A 127 -1.63 0.38 5.86
N LEU A 128 -2.49 1.40 5.80
CA LEU A 128 -2.22 2.66 5.11
C LEU A 128 -1.31 3.61 5.91
N ARG A 129 -1.36 3.55 7.26
CA ARG A 129 -0.64 4.45 8.18
C ARG A 129 0.84 4.64 7.88
N PRO A 130 1.65 3.58 7.70
CA PRO A 130 3.08 3.75 7.43
C PRO A 130 3.34 4.55 6.15
N MET A 131 2.54 4.32 5.12
CA MET A 131 2.69 5.00 3.83
C MET A 131 2.11 6.42 3.84
N ALA A 132 1.10 6.65 4.68
CA ALA A 132 0.45 7.96 4.83
C ALA A 132 1.39 9.06 5.37
N GLU A 133 2.43 8.68 6.11
CA GLU A 133 3.50 9.60 6.55
C GLU A 133 4.24 10.26 5.38
N ALA A 134 4.37 9.56 4.25
CA ALA A 134 4.91 10.13 3.03
C ALA A 134 3.82 10.66 2.10
N LEU A 135 2.69 9.95 2.02
CA LEU A 135 1.57 10.22 1.12
C LEU A 135 0.29 10.51 1.93
N PRO A 136 0.11 11.74 2.43
CA PRO A 136 -0.98 12.07 3.37
C PRO A 136 -2.39 11.84 2.79
N TRP A 137 -2.51 11.82 1.46
CA TRP A 137 -3.77 11.57 0.76
C TRP A 137 -4.33 10.15 1.02
N LEU A 138 -3.51 9.19 1.47
CA LEU A 138 -3.95 7.81 1.76
C LEU A 138 -4.88 7.71 2.98
N LEU A 139 -4.78 8.62 3.93
CA LEU A 139 -5.61 8.66 5.14
C LEU A 139 -6.57 9.86 5.17
N GLN A 140 -6.72 10.59 4.06
CA GLN A 140 -7.69 11.68 4.02
C GLN A 140 -9.11 11.09 4.05
N GLU A 141 -9.80 11.27 5.19
CA GLU A 141 -11.25 11.09 5.35
C GLU A 141 -12.06 12.18 4.65
#